data_AF-A0A2V7ACV6-F1
#
_entry.id   AF-A0A2V7ACV6-F1
#
_cell.length_a   1.000
_cell.length_b   1.000
_cell.length_c   1.000
_cell.angle_alpha   90.00
_cell.angle_beta   90.00
_cell.angle_gamma   90.00
#
_symmetry.space_group_name_H-M   'P 1'
#
loop_
_entity.id
_entity.type
_entity.pdbx_description
1 polymer ?
#
loop_
_entity_poly.entity_id
_entity_poly.type
_entity_poly.pdbx_seq_one_letter_code
_entity_poly.pdbx_strand_id
1 'polypeptide(L)'
;MDRRASIVVVLLGALLSLAPLAHASPPDATWIPGFYDDADYDDVVLAVTSAVTVFESGVIDPLGPVVVRPCPIIPSGPRTVPADPLESLSCRAPPLPLS
;
A
#
# COMPACT_ATOMS: atom_id res chain seq x y z
N MET A 1 -7.83 -34.66 15.28
CA MET A 1 -6.88 -33.69 15.87
C MET A 1 -7.69 -32.49 16.34
N ASP A 2 -7.47 -32.01 17.55
CA ASP A 2 -8.17 -30.82 18.03
C ASP A 2 -7.86 -29.63 17.12
N ARG A 3 -8.85 -28.77 16.86
CA ARG A 3 -8.69 -27.59 16.00
C ARG A 3 -7.49 -26.73 16.45
N ARG A 4 -7.30 -26.62 17.76
CA ARG A 4 -6.15 -25.94 18.38
C ARG A 4 -4.82 -26.60 18.02
N ALA A 5 -4.73 -27.93 18.18
CA ALA A 5 -3.52 -28.67 17.83
C ALA A 5 -3.16 -28.52 16.34
N SER A 6 -4.17 -28.55 15.46
CA SER A 6 -3.98 -28.37 14.02
C SER A 6 -3.45 -26.96 13.69
N ILE A 7 -4.01 -25.92 14.32
CA ILE A 7 -3.53 -24.53 14.18
C ILE A 7 -2.07 -24.42 14.67
N VAL A 8 -1.74 -25.02 15.81
CA VAL A 8 -0.37 -25.00 16.36
C VAL A 8 0.60 -25.67 15.40
N VAL A 9 0.26 -26.83 14.84
CA VAL A 9 1.12 -27.53 13.87
C VAL A 9 1.33 -26.69 12.61
N VAL A 10 0.28 -26.09 12.06
CA VAL A 10 0.40 -25.22 10.87
C VAL A 10 1.25 -23.98 11.19
N LEU A 11 1.03 -23.35 12.34
CA LEU A 11 1.79 -22.16 12.76
C LEU A 11 3.27 -22.49 12.95
N LEU A 12 3.59 -23.58 13.65
CA LEU A 12 4.96 -24.03 13.84
C LEU A 12 5.62 -24.39 12.51
N GLY A 13 4.91 -25.10 11.63
CA GLY A 13 5.39 -25.42 10.28
C GLY A 13 5.71 -24.16 9.49
N ALA A 14 4.81 -23.17 9.49
CA ALA A 14 5.03 -21.88 8.83
C ALA A 14 6.29 -21.19 9.40
N LEU A 15 6.35 -20.96 10.72
CA LEU A 15 7.47 -20.28 11.38
C LEU A 15 8.82 -20.95 11.13
N LEU A 16 8.87 -22.29 11.18
CA LEU A 16 10.10 -23.05 10.91
C LEU A 16 10.50 -23.02 9.43
N SER A 17 9.53 -22.87 8.52
CA SER A 17 9.79 -22.79 7.08
C SER A 17 10.19 -21.40 6.58
N LEU A 18 9.83 -20.32 7.30
CA LEU A 18 10.07 -18.94 6.86
C LEU A 18 11.56 -18.65 6.54
N ALA A 19 12.46 -18.97 7.45
CA ALA A 19 13.89 -18.69 7.29
C ALA A 19 14.54 -19.44 6.11
N PRO A 20 14.39 -20.77 5.95
CA PRO A 20 14.97 -21.48 4.82
C PRO A 20 14.32 -21.09 3.47
N LEU A 21 13.04 -20.69 3.44
CA LEU A 21 12.43 -20.16 2.22
C LEU A 21 13.00 -18.79 1.84
N ALA A 22 13.17 -17.87 2.79
CA ALA A 22 13.74 -16.55 2.53
C ALA A 22 15.21 -16.59 2.06
N HIS A 23 15.94 -17.63 2.45
CA HIS A 23 17.34 -17.86 2.04
C HIS A 23 17.47 -18.95 0.97
N ALA A 24 16.37 -19.37 0.34
CA ALA A 24 16.43 -20.25 -0.82
C ALA A 24 17.22 -19.57 -1.94
N SER A 25 17.70 -20.32 -2.94
CA SER A 25 18.46 -19.74 -4.05
C SER A 25 17.58 -19.55 -5.30
N PRO A 26 17.53 -18.34 -5.88
CA PRO A 26 18.12 -17.09 -5.39
C PRO A 26 17.37 -16.56 -4.15
N PRO A 27 18.06 -15.90 -3.21
CA PRO A 27 17.42 -15.32 -2.04
C PRO A 27 16.43 -14.24 -2.47
N ASP A 28 15.40 -14.04 -1.66
CA ASP A 28 14.43 -12.97 -1.90
C ASP A 28 15.16 -11.62 -2.05
N ALA A 29 14.69 -10.79 -2.99
CA ALA A 29 15.29 -9.49 -3.23
C ALA A 29 15.18 -8.63 -1.96
N THR A 30 16.32 -8.11 -1.49
CA THR A 30 16.38 -7.25 -0.30
C THR A 30 15.84 -5.84 -0.56
N TRP A 31 15.66 -5.49 -1.84
CA TRP A 31 15.16 -4.20 -2.30
C TRP A 31 14.58 -4.30 -3.71
N ILE A 32 13.41 -3.70 -3.91
CA ILE A 32 12.65 -3.65 -5.16
C ILE A 32 12.36 -2.16 -5.45
N PRO A 33 12.80 -1.62 -6.60
CA PRO A 33 12.50 -0.24 -6.97
C PRO A 33 11.00 0.02 -7.06
N GLY A 34 10.55 1.20 -6.62
CA GLY A 34 9.14 1.56 -6.53
C GLY A 34 8.51 1.17 -5.20
N PHE A 35 8.85 0.00 -4.65
CA PHE A 35 8.15 -0.56 -3.50
C PHE A 35 8.63 -0.02 -2.14
N TYR A 36 9.92 0.29 -2.04
CA TYR A 36 10.55 0.65 -0.75
C TYR A 36 10.99 2.11 -0.68
N ASP A 37 10.96 2.83 -1.79
CA ASP A 37 11.47 4.18 -1.98
C ASP A 37 10.37 5.21 -2.25
N ASP A 38 9.12 4.89 -1.89
CA ASP A 38 7.96 5.79 -2.04
C ASP A 38 7.70 6.18 -3.52
N ALA A 39 8.07 5.28 -4.44
CA ALA A 39 7.97 5.50 -5.88
C ALA A 39 6.94 4.57 -6.56
N ASP A 40 5.93 4.11 -5.81
CA ASP A 40 4.78 3.34 -6.31
C ASP A 40 3.53 4.19 -6.59
N TYR A 41 3.60 5.51 -6.34
CA TYR A 41 2.56 6.49 -6.62
C TYR A 41 1.27 6.33 -5.81
N ASP A 42 1.33 5.72 -4.62
CA ASP A 42 0.18 5.67 -3.72
C ASP A 42 -0.25 7.08 -3.25
N ASP A 43 0.70 8.03 -3.16
CA ASP A 43 0.51 9.46 -2.93
C ASP A 43 -0.42 10.10 -3.98
N VAL A 44 -0.29 9.74 -5.26
CA VAL A 44 -1.17 10.20 -6.35
C VAL A 44 -2.58 9.64 -6.16
N VAL A 45 -2.70 8.35 -5.80
CA VAL A 45 -4.00 7.73 -5.52
C VAL A 45 -4.67 8.41 -4.33
N LEU A 46 -3.90 8.70 -3.27
CA LEU A 46 -4.37 9.44 -2.10
C LEU A 46 -4.79 10.87 -2.45
N ALA A 47 -4.04 11.57 -3.30
CA ALA A 47 -4.36 12.92 -3.77
C ALA A 47 -5.65 12.94 -4.61
N VAL A 48 -5.81 11.97 -5.53
CA VAL A 48 -7.02 11.85 -6.35
C VAL A 48 -8.23 11.51 -5.50
N THR A 49 -8.12 10.52 -4.62
CA THR A 49 -9.24 10.10 -3.76
C THR A 49 -9.62 11.18 -2.76
N SER A 50 -8.66 11.87 -2.13
CA SER A 50 -8.93 12.99 -1.24
C SER A 50 -9.65 14.14 -1.97
N ALA A 51 -9.19 14.52 -3.17
CA ALA A 51 -9.88 15.52 -3.99
C ALA A 51 -11.33 15.13 -4.32
N VAL A 52 -11.58 13.84 -4.59
CA VAL A 52 -12.93 13.32 -4.83
C VAL A 52 -13.79 13.33 -3.56
N THR A 53 -13.21 13.03 -2.39
CA THR A 53 -13.94 13.03 -1.10
C THR A 53 -14.28 14.43 -0.58
N VAL A 54 -13.57 15.47 -1.04
CA VAL A 54 -13.87 16.87 -0.69
C VAL A 54 -15.12 17.38 -1.41
N PHE A 55 -15.59 16.70 -2.47
CA PHE A 55 -16.92 16.96 -3.00
C PHE A 55 -17.96 16.42 -2.00
N GLU A 56 -18.54 17.36 -1.26
CA GLU A 56 -19.64 17.21 -0.31
C GLU A 56 -20.48 15.95 -0.59
N SER A 57 -20.24 14.90 0.19
CA SER A 57 -21.18 13.77 0.30
C SER A 57 -22.42 14.30 1.00
N GLY A 58 -23.27 15.00 0.25
CA GLY A 58 -24.62 15.32 0.66
C GLY A 58 -25.32 13.99 0.89
N VAL A 59 -25.54 13.64 2.16
CA VAL A 59 -26.32 12.47 2.54
C VAL A 59 -27.72 12.63 1.94
N ILE A 60 -28.00 11.90 0.86
CA ILE A 60 -29.34 11.71 0.31
C ILE A 60 -29.76 10.28 0.62
N ASP A 61 -30.49 10.14 1.73
CA ASP A 61 -31.33 8.98 2.10
C ASP A 61 -30.62 7.62 2.29
N PRO A 62 -30.57 7.04 3.51
CA PRO A 62 -29.90 5.76 3.78
C PRO A 62 -30.53 4.52 3.09
N LEU A 63 -31.68 4.67 2.41
CA LEU A 63 -32.36 3.60 1.68
C LEU A 63 -32.41 3.82 0.14
N GLY A 64 -31.80 4.89 -0.37
CA GLY A 64 -31.81 5.25 -1.79
C GLY A 64 -30.62 4.67 -2.58
N PRO A 65 -30.71 4.58 -3.92
CA PRO A 65 -29.57 4.21 -4.76
C PRO A 65 -28.45 5.25 -4.62
N VAL A 66 -27.23 4.79 -4.32
CA VAL A 66 -26.04 5.65 -4.32
C VAL A 66 -25.79 6.12 -5.74
N VAL A 67 -26.13 7.37 -6.04
CA VAL A 67 -25.80 8.00 -7.31
C VAL A 67 -24.36 8.50 -7.22
N VAL A 68 -23.41 7.68 -7.67
CA VAL A 68 -22.04 8.14 -7.93
C VAL A 68 -22.10 9.04 -9.15
N ARG A 69 -22.05 10.36 -8.95
CA ARG A 69 -21.82 11.29 -10.06
C ARG A 69 -20.32 11.29 -10.36
N PRO A 70 -19.86 10.78 -11.52
CA PRO A 70 -18.48 10.98 -11.90
C PRO A 70 -18.27 12.48 -12.12
N CYS A 71 -17.57 13.12 -11.18
CA CYS A 71 -17.11 14.49 -11.38
C CYS A 71 -15.88 14.41 -12.27
N PRO A 72 -15.87 15.05 -13.45
CA PRO A 72 -14.67 15.06 -14.28
C PRO A 72 -13.56 15.76 -13.49
N ILE A 73 -12.50 15.02 -13.18
CA ILE A 73 -11.27 15.60 -12.67
C ILE A 73 -10.67 16.37 -13.83
N ILE A 74 -10.89 17.69 -13.86
CA ILE A 74 -10.19 18.57 -14.79
C ILE A 74 -8.75 18.62 -14.30
N PRO A 75 -7.75 18.16 -15.09
CA PRO A 75 -6.37 18.33 -14.73
C PRO A 75 -6.13 19.82 -14.60
N SER A 76 -5.98 20.30 -13.37
CA SER A 76 -5.33 21.58 -13.14
C SER A 76 -3.92 21.39 -13.68
N GLY A 77 -3.41 22.29 -14.53
CA GLY A 77 -2.03 22.22 -15.03
C GLY A 77 -1.03 21.97 -13.89
N PRO A 78 0.20 21.51 -14.18
CA PRO A 78 1.10 20.94 -13.19
C PRO A 78 1.14 21.79 -11.91
N ARG A 79 0.43 21.33 -10.89
CA ARG A 79 0.40 21.95 -9.57
C ARG A 79 1.39 21.16 -8.75
N THR A 80 2.49 21.79 -8.38
CA THR A 80 3.34 21.29 -7.32
C THR A 80 2.51 21.31 -6.05
N VAL A 81 1.96 20.15 -5.68
CA VAL A 81 1.45 19.95 -4.33
C VAL A 81 2.67 20.05 -3.42
N PRO A 82 2.67 20.91 -2.39
CA PRO A 82 3.72 20.84 -1.39
C PRO A 82 3.78 19.40 -0.91
N ALA A 83 4.95 18.78 -0.97
CA ALA A 83 5.21 17.63 -0.13
C ALA A 83 5.21 18.18 1.29
N ASP A 84 4.02 18.41 1.86
CA ASP A 84 3.89 18.35 3.30
C ASP A 84 4.46 16.98 3.64
N PRO A 85 5.54 16.90 4.43
CA PRO A 85 6.07 15.62 4.83
C PRO A 85 4.97 15.01 5.70
N LEU A 86 4.07 14.26 5.08
CA LEU A 86 3.39 13.18 5.76
C LEU A 86 4.54 12.36 6.32
N GLU A 87 4.65 12.35 7.65
CA GLU A 87 5.65 11.61 8.43
C GLU A 87 6.25 10.50 7.60
N SER A 88 7.50 10.70 7.11
CA SER A 88 8.14 9.81 6.14
C SER A 88 7.95 8.37 6.61
N LEU A 89 7.03 7.66 5.95
CA LEU A 89 6.95 6.22 6.03
C LEU A 89 8.33 5.74 5.62
N SER A 90 9.08 5.14 6.55
CA SER A 90 10.52 4.92 6.42
C SER A 90 10.90 4.34 5.06
N CYS A 91 11.27 5.22 4.12
CA CYS A 91 11.73 4.83 2.81
C CYS A 91 13.08 4.13 3.01
N ARG A 92 13.20 2.92 2.49
CA ARG A 92 14.46 2.18 2.54
C ARG A 92 15.25 2.52 1.28
N ALA A 93 16.43 3.10 1.46
CA ALA A 93 17.39 3.33 0.38
C ALA A 93 17.83 2.01 -0.28
N PRO A 94 18.19 2.03 -1.58
CA PRO A 94 18.71 0.86 -2.26
C PRO A 94 19.98 0.33 -1.59
N PRO A 95 20.24 -0.99 -1.63
CA PRO A 95 21.46 -1.59 -1.11
C PRO A 95 22.67 -1.07 -1.89
N LEU A 96 23.80 -0.96 -1.21
CA LEU A 96 25.06 -0.58 -1.86
C LEU A 96 25.48 -1.65 -2.89
N PRO A 97 26.13 -1.26 -4.00
CA PRO A 97 26.71 -2.22 -4.92
C PRO A 97 27.73 -3.09 -4.18
N LEU A 98 27.71 -4.41 -4.44
CA LEU A 98 28.77 -5.30 -3.99
C LEU A 98 30.05 -4.93 -4.78
N SER A 99 31.13 -4.55 -4.08
CA SER A 99 32.42 -4.20 -4.69
C SER A 99 33.16 -5.41 -5.24
#